data_AF-A0AAC8QJU6-F1
#
_entry.id   AF-A0AAC8QJU6-F1
#
_cell.length_a   1.000
_cell.length_b   1.000
_cell.length_c   1.000
_cell.angle_alpha   90.00
_cell.angle_beta   90.00
_cell.angle_gamma   90.00
#
_symmetry.space_group_name_H-M   'P 1'
#
loop_
_entity.id
_entity.type
_entity.pdbx_description
1 polymer ?
#
loop_
_entity_poly.entity_id
_entity_poly.type
_entity_poly.pdbx_seq_one_letter_code
_entity_poly.pdbx_strand_id
1 'polypeptide(L)'
;MATLERLLGLLSAFEVVVWMTDGWPLYESRLKGELHVISKRYTQRIERHNLNLRQHLARLGRKSLSFSKSVELHDKVIGHYLNIKHYQ
;
A
#
# COMPACT_ATOMS: atom_id res chain seq x y z
N MET A 1 17.77 7.51 4.58
CA MET A 1 17.06 8.51 5.41
C MET A 1 15.85 9.13 4.68
N ALA A 2 16.00 9.77 3.52
CA ALA A 2 14.91 10.46 2.82
C ALA A 2 13.64 9.62 2.56
N THR A 3 13.79 8.33 2.27
CA THR A 3 12.66 7.43 1.95
C THR A 3 11.74 7.17 3.15
N LEU A 4 12.31 6.97 4.35
CA LEU A 4 11.53 6.72 5.57
C LEU A 4 10.76 7.97 5.98
N GLU A 5 11.41 9.13 5.98
CA GLU A 5 10.76 10.41 6.29
C GLU A 5 9.62 10.72 5.33
N ARG A 6 9.82 10.47 4.03
CA ARG A 6 8.76 10.62 3.03
C ARG A 6 7.57 9.70 3.33
N LEU A 7 7.83 8.45 3.70
CA LEU A 7 6.78 7.51 4.06
C LEU A 7 6.01 7.99 5.30
N LEU A 8 6.71 8.44 6.34
CA LEU A 8 6.08 8.98 7.54
C LEU A 8 5.24 10.23 7.24
N GLY A 9 5.70 11.10 6.33
CA GLY A 9 4.91 12.23 5.86
C GLY A 9 3.60 11.81 5.17
N LEU A 10 3.64 10.78 4.32
CA LEU A 10 2.43 10.23 3.68
C LEU A 10 1.48 9.57 4.69
N LEU A 11 2.03 8.93 5.72
CA LEU A 11 1.26 8.26 6.76
C LEU A 11 0.72 9.21 7.84
N SER A 12 1.18 10.47 7.87
CA SER A 12 0.78 11.45 8.89
C SER A 12 -0.72 11.75 8.95
N ALA A 13 -1.45 11.52 7.86
CA ALA A 13 -2.89 11.64 7.80
C ALA A 13 -3.64 10.46 8.45
N PHE A 14 -2.94 9.39 8.83
CA PHE A 14 -3.51 8.17 9.38
C PHE A 14 -3.02 7.94 10.81
N GLU A 15 -3.92 7.46 11.65
CA GLU A 15 -3.55 6.98 12.99
C GLU A 15 -2.95 5.56 12.88
N VAL A 16 -1.64 5.49 12.71
CA VAL A 16 -0.92 4.20 12.61
C VAL A 16 -0.70 3.62 14.01
N VAL A 17 -1.53 2.65 14.38
CA VAL A 17 -1.47 1.99 15.70
C VAL A 17 -0.40 0.88 15.75
N VAL A 18 -0.21 0.15 14.64
CA VAL A 18 0.69 -1.02 14.58
C VAL A 18 1.73 -0.86 13.47
N TRP A 19 3.00 -0.99 13.85
CA TRP A 19 4.13 -1.05 12.93
C TRP A 19 4.60 -2.50 12.78
N MET A 20 4.70 -2.98 11.54
CA MET A 20 5.23 -4.32 11.22
C MET A 20 6.51 -4.16 10.40
N THR A 21 7.67 -4.48 10.97
CA THR A 21 8.97 -4.22 10.32
C THR A 21 9.92 -5.42 10.38
N ASP A 22 11.06 -5.29 9.70
CA ASP A 22 12.15 -6.28 9.68
C ASP A 22 13.14 -6.13 10.85
N GLY A 23 12.90 -5.16 11.76
CA GLY A 23 13.74 -4.95 12.95
C GLY A 23 14.96 -4.07 12.72
N TRP A 24 15.01 -3.27 11.65
CA TRP A 24 16.11 -2.31 11.48
C TRP A 24 16.13 -1.27 12.64
N PRO A 25 17.28 -1.07 13.35
CA PRO A 25 17.33 -0.26 14.57
C PRO A 25 16.87 1.20 14.42
N LEU A 26 16.96 1.76 13.22
CA LEU A 26 16.51 3.14 12.96
C LEU A 26 15.02 3.34 13.27
N TYR A 27 14.21 2.28 13.13
CA TYR A 27 12.77 2.35 13.35
C TYR A 27 12.40 2.65 14.80
N GLU A 28 13.16 2.17 15.78
CA GLU A 28 12.88 2.37 17.21
C GLU A 28 12.82 3.85 17.58
N SER A 29 13.68 4.67 16.95
CA SER A 29 13.74 6.11 17.22
C SER A 29 12.72 6.95 16.43
N ARG A 30 12.13 6.39 15.36
CA ARG A 30 11.36 7.15 14.36
C ARG A 30 9.89 6.74 14.27
N LEU A 31 9.57 5.47 14.50
CA LEU A 31 8.20 4.98 14.44
C LEU A 31 7.53 5.29 15.78
N LYS A 32 6.47 6.10 15.73
CA LYS A 32 5.61 6.38 16.87
C LYS A 32 4.34 5.55 16.68
N GLY A 33 4.06 4.64 17.60
CA GLY A 33 2.90 3.77 17.58
C GLY A 33 2.85 2.92 18.84
N GLU A 34 1.67 2.39 19.16
CA GLU A 34 1.47 1.62 20.40
C GLU A 34 2.10 0.23 20.33
N LEU A 35 2.17 -0.35 19.13
CA LEU A 35 2.70 -1.69 18.91
C LEU A 35 3.71 -1.72 17.77
N HIS A 36 4.91 -2.23 18.05
CA HIS A 36 5.92 -2.54 17.05
C HIS A 36 6.19 -4.04 17.01
N VAL A 37 5.82 -4.68 15.91
CA VAL A 37 5.99 -6.12 15.67
C VAL A 37 7.12 -6.34 14.67
N ILE A 38 8.19 -6.98 15.12
CA ILE A 38 9.28 -7.41 14.25
C ILE A 38 8.97 -8.81 13.72
N SER A 39 8.69 -8.94 12.43
CA SER A 39 8.42 -10.24 11.82
C SER A 39 8.56 -10.24 10.31
N LYS A 40 9.34 -11.19 9.80
CA LYS A 40 9.45 -11.46 8.36
C LYS A 40 8.13 -11.87 7.73
N ARG A 41 7.27 -12.58 8.46
CA ARG A 41 5.97 -13.04 7.95
C ARG A 41 5.07 -11.86 7.58
N TYR A 42 5.03 -10.84 8.44
CA TYR A 42 4.20 -9.67 8.20
C TYR A 42 4.77 -8.76 7.12
N THR A 43 6.08 -8.52 7.09
CA THR A 43 6.71 -7.74 6.03
C THR A 43 6.51 -8.39 4.65
N GLN A 44 6.70 -9.70 4.53
CA GLN A 44 6.41 -10.43 3.30
C GLN A 44 4.93 -10.35 2.88
N ARG A 45 4.00 -10.35 3.84
CA ARG A 45 2.57 -10.19 3.55
C ARG A 45 2.27 -8.81 2.97
N ILE A 46 2.86 -7.75 3.54
CA ILE A 46 2.71 -6.37 3.05
C ILE A 46 3.31 -6.24 1.65
N GLU A 47 4.52 -6.77 1.44
CA GLU A 47 5.18 -6.79 0.13
C GLU A 47 4.32 -7.51 -0.92
N ARG A 48 3.79 -8.69 -0.58
CA ARG A 48 2.90 -9.46 -1.47
C ARG A 48 1.63 -8.69 -1.80
N HIS A 49 1.02 -8.05 -0.81
CA HIS A 49 -0.18 -7.24 -0.99
C HIS A 49 0.07 -6.08 -1.97
N ASN A 50 1.16 -5.33 -1.76
CA ASN A 50 1.56 -4.22 -2.62
C ASN A 50 1.98 -4.68 -4.03
N LEU A 51 2.60 -5.85 -4.15
CA LEU A 51 2.94 -6.44 -5.45
C LEU A 51 1.68 -6.80 -6.24
N ASN A 52 0.72 -7.48 -5.60
CA ASN A 52 -0.54 -7.85 -6.24
C ASN A 52 -1.31 -6.60 -6.69
N LEU A 53 -1.42 -5.58 -5.83
CA LEU A 53 -2.07 -4.31 -6.18
C LEU A 53 -1.45 -3.70 -7.44
N ARG A 54 -0.12 -3.52 -7.46
CA ARG A 54 0.58 -2.93 -8.61
C ARG A 54 0.40 -3.75 -9.89
N GLN A 55 0.49 -5.07 -9.79
CA GLN A 55 0.27 -5.94 -10.95
C GLN A 55 -1.15 -5.81 -11.49
N HIS A 56 -2.17 -5.80 -10.63
CA HIS A 56 -3.56 -5.69 -11.07
C HIS A 56 -3.89 -4.30 -11.63
N LEU A 57 -3.44 -3.22 -10.99
CA LEU A 57 -3.57 -1.87 -11.52
C LEU A 57 -2.90 -1.73 -12.89
N ALA A 58 -1.69 -2.28 -13.05
CA ALA A 58 -1.02 -2.31 -14.35
C ALA A 58 -1.82 -3.07 -15.40
N ARG A 59 -2.53 -4.15 -15.03
CA ARG A 59 -3.43 -4.87 -15.94
C ARG A 59 -4.63 -4.03 -16.36
N LEU A 60 -5.27 -3.31 -15.43
CA LEU A 60 -6.40 -2.41 -15.70
C LEU A 60 -6.02 -1.26 -16.63
N GLY A 61 -4.79 -0.73 -16.50
CA GLY A 61 -4.28 0.34 -17.36
C GLY A 61 -3.87 -0.07 -18.78
N ARG A 62 -3.94 -1.36 -19.15
CA ARG A 62 -3.55 -1.81 -20.51
C ARG A 62 -4.63 -1.48 -21.53
N LYS A 63 -4.24 -0.77 -22.58
CA LYS A 63 -5.12 -0.36 -23.69
C LYS A 63 -5.41 -1.54 -24.64
N SER A 64 -6.44 -2.31 -24.34
CA SER A 64 -7.02 -3.34 -25.22
C SER A 64 -8.20 -2.79 -26.03
N LEU A 65 -8.80 -3.63 -26.88
CA LEU A 65 -10.02 -3.30 -27.66
C LEU A 65 -11.20 -2.84 -26.79
N SER A 66 -11.28 -3.32 -25.54
CA SER A 66 -12.33 -2.97 -24.58
C SER A 66 -11.96 -1.80 -23.65
N PHE A 67 -10.83 -1.12 -23.89
CA PHE A 67 -10.37 -0.03 -23.04
C PHE A 67 -11.20 1.25 -23.25
N SER A 68 -11.90 1.69 -22.20
CA SER A 68 -12.64 2.95 -22.25
C SER A 68 -11.70 4.16 -22.33
N LYS A 69 -12.11 5.21 -23.04
CA LYS A 69 -11.38 6.50 -23.06
C LYS A 69 -11.83 7.45 -21.93
N SER A 70 -12.94 7.13 -21.26
CA SER A 70 -13.47 7.96 -20.16
C SER A 70 -12.68 7.73 -18.89
N VAL A 71 -12.08 8.81 -18.35
CA VAL A 71 -11.38 8.82 -17.06
C VAL A 71 -12.33 8.45 -15.92
N GLU A 72 -13.56 8.98 -15.94
CA GLU A 72 -14.58 8.68 -14.93
C GLU A 72 -14.89 7.18 -14.84
N LEU A 73 -14.94 6.48 -15.98
CA LEU A 73 -15.18 5.04 -15.99
C LEU A 73 -13.98 4.28 -15.40
N HIS A 74 -12.74 4.71 -15.69
CA HIS A 74 -11.55 4.14 -15.08
C HIS A 74 -11.51 4.34 -13.57
N ASP A 75 -11.83 5.54 -13.10
CA ASP A 75 -11.88 5.83 -11.66
C ASP A 75 -12.91 4.95 -10.95
N LYS A 76 -14.10 4.77 -11.53
CA LYS A 76 -15.14 3.87 -11.00
C LYS A 76 -14.70 2.41 -10.98
N VAL A 77 -14.06 1.93 -12.05
CA VAL A 77 -13.57 0.54 -12.14
C VAL A 77 -12.46 0.28 -11.13
N ILE A 78 -11.51 1.21 -10.99
CA ILE A 78 -10.44 1.13 -9.99
C ILE A 78 -11.02 1.16 -8.58
N GLY A 79 -11.95 2.09 -8.30
CA GLY A 79 -12.62 2.17 -7.01
C GLY A 79 -13.39 0.90 -6.64
N HIS A 80 -14.15 0.34 -7.59
CA HIS A 80 -14.87 -0.92 -7.42
C HIS A 80 -13.91 -2.10 -7.19
N TYR A 81 -12.81 -2.16 -7.94
CA TYR A 81 -11.77 -3.16 -7.77
C TYR A 81 -11.14 -3.10 -6.38
N LEU A 82 -10.76 -1.91 -5.90
CA LEU A 82 -10.19 -1.72 -4.57
C LEU A 82 -11.16 -2.17 -3.48
N ASN A 83 -12.45 -1.83 -3.61
CA ASN A 83 -13.47 -2.27 -2.68
C ASN A 83 -13.54 -3.80 -2.57
N ILE A 84 -13.58 -4.53 -3.70
CA ILE A 84 -13.69 -6.00 -3.71
C ILE A 84 -12.39 -6.71 -3.31
N LYS A 85 -11.22 -6.19 -3.71
CA LYS A 85 -9.95 -6.95 -3.64
C LYS A 85 -8.97 -6.46 -2.59
N HIS A 86 -9.17 -5.26 -2.04
CA HIS A 86 -8.24 -4.66 -1.07
C HIS A 86 -8.86 -4.36 0.30
N TYR A 87 -10.15 -4.00 0.35
CA TYR A 87 -10.81 -3.60 1.59
C TYR A 87 -11.85 -4.60 2.13
N GLN A 88 -12.03 -5.76 1.48
CA GLN A 88 -12.81 -6.90 2.00
C GLN A 88 -12.00 -7.76 2.97
#